data_AF-A0A399N6G5-F1
#
_entry.id   AF-A0A399N6G5-F1
#
_cell.length_a   1.000
_cell.length_b   1.000
_cell.length_c   1.000
_cell.angle_alpha   90.00
_cell.angle_beta   90.00
_cell.angle_gamma   90.00
#
_symmetry.space_group_name_H-M   'P 1'
#
loop_
_entity.id
_entity.type
_entity.pdbx_description
1 polymer ?
#
loop_
_entity_poly.entity_id
_entity_poly.type
_entity_poly.pdbx_seq_one_letter_code
_entity_poly.pdbx_strand_id
1 'polypeptide(L)'
;PADAVDERLAEMRDEGTHRRMAVERGEVLRVDLTLLPFGRSRLHVDLDMLAGDAISLRVILADLRDLVAGPGRPLPAIHRDVRAELAARAARADASRASEDARWWRERVPDLPAG
;
A
#
# COMPACT_ATOMS: atom_id res chain seq x y z
N PRO A 1 -25.28 -21.93 5.08
CA PRO A 1 -24.71 -22.32 6.39
C PRO A 1 -23.44 -21.48 6.63
N ALA A 2 -22.98 -21.33 7.87
CA ALA A 2 -21.78 -20.53 8.17
C ALA A 2 -20.54 -21.03 7.39
N ASP A 3 -20.41 -22.35 7.24
CA ASP A 3 -19.29 -22.99 6.53
C ASP A 3 -19.20 -22.56 5.06
N ALA A 4 -20.33 -22.49 4.35
CA ALA A 4 -20.36 -22.05 2.95
C ALA A 4 -19.99 -20.56 2.77
N VAL A 5 -20.24 -19.73 3.79
CA VAL A 5 -19.82 -18.32 3.79
C VAL A 5 -18.31 -18.23 3.98
N ASP A 6 -17.77 -18.99 4.92
CA ASP A 6 -16.33 -18.99 5.23
C ASP A 6 -15.51 -19.57 4.07
N GLU A 7 -16.00 -20.63 3.41
CA GLU A 7 -15.40 -21.18 2.18
C GLU A 7 -15.34 -20.11 1.08
N ARG A 8 -16.46 -19.43 0.80
CA ARG A 8 -16.48 -18.38 -0.21
C ARG A 8 -15.55 -17.22 0.13
N LEU A 9 -15.47 -16.84 1.39
CA LEU A 9 -14.54 -15.80 1.85
C LEU A 9 -13.08 -16.23 1.74
N ALA A 10 -12.78 -17.51 1.93
CA ALA A 10 -11.45 -18.07 1.75
C ALA A 10 -11.04 -18.07 0.27
N GLU A 11 -11.93 -18.45 -0.64
CA GLU A 11 -11.72 -18.35 -2.10
C GLU A 11 -11.44 -16.89 -2.52
N MET A 12 -12.28 -15.95 -2.10
CA MET A 12 -12.09 -14.53 -2.40
C MET A 12 -10.77 -13.99 -1.86
N ARG A 13 -10.34 -14.47 -0.69
CA ARG A 13 -9.03 -14.12 -0.13
C ARG A 13 -7.88 -14.70 -0.97
N ASP A 14 -7.98 -15.96 -1.38
CA ASP A 14 -6.95 -16.61 -2.20
C ASP A 14 -6.81 -15.93 -3.56
N GLU A 15 -7.94 -15.65 -4.23
CA GLU A 15 -8.01 -14.88 -5.47
C GLU A 15 -7.40 -13.48 -5.31
N GLY A 16 -7.74 -12.77 -4.22
CA GLY A 16 -7.23 -11.43 -3.94
C GLY A 16 -5.73 -11.42 -3.65
N THR A 17 -5.23 -12.37 -2.87
CA THR A 17 -3.82 -12.46 -2.46
C THR A 17 -2.87 -12.59 -3.66
N HIS A 18 -3.29 -13.31 -4.70
CA HIS A 18 -2.48 -13.57 -5.89
C HIS A 18 -2.82 -12.63 -7.06
N ARG A 19 -3.76 -11.71 -6.86
CA ARG A 19 -4.22 -10.80 -7.90
C ARG A 19 -3.08 -9.90 -8.35
N ARG A 20 -2.85 -9.87 -9.65
CA ARG A 20 -1.97 -8.88 -10.28
C ARG A 20 -2.81 -7.72 -10.78
N MET A 21 -2.58 -6.55 -10.21
CA MET A 21 -3.20 -5.33 -10.70
C MET A 21 -2.45 -4.79 -11.91
N ALA A 22 -3.16 -4.13 -12.81
CA ALA A 22 -2.55 -3.46 -13.94
C ALA A 22 -2.03 -2.08 -13.55
N VAL A 23 -0.95 -2.08 -12.76
CA VAL A 23 -0.30 -0.88 -12.24
C VAL A 23 0.12 0.09 -13.35
N GLU A 24 0.45 -0.44 -14.53
CA GLU A 24 0.81 0.34 -15.72
C GLU A 24 -0.36 1.17 -16.26
N ARG A 25 -1.60 0.78 -15.94
CA ARG A 25 -2.83 1.51 -16.26
C ARG A 25 -3.34 2.33 -15.07
N GLY A 26 -2.59 2.39 -13.97
CA GLY A 26 -2.97 3.10 -12.74
C GLY A 26 -3.87 2.30 -11.81
N GLU A 27 -4.08 1.01 -12.06
CA GLU A 27 -4.79 0.12 -11.12
C GLU A 27 -3.82 -0.23 -9.99
N VAL A 28 -3.87 0.52 -8.88
CA VAL A 28 -2.91 0.36 -7.76
C VAL A 28 -3.57 0.18 -6.39
N LEU A 29 -4.88 0.43 -6.30
CA LEU A 29 -5.69 0.23 -5.10
C LEU A 29 -7.00 -0.39 -5.52
N ARG A 30 -7.41 -1.42 -4.80
CA ARG A 30 -8.72 -2.02 -4.93
C ARG A 30 -9.37 -2.19 -3.57
N VAL A 31 -10.66 -1.89 -3.53
CA VAL A 31 -11.49 -2.01 -2.33
C VAL A 31 -12.75 -2.75 -2.72
N ASP A 32 -12.93 -3.95 -2.19
CA ASP A 32 -14.13 -4.76 -2.38
C ASP A 32 -14.85 -4.90 -1.02
N LEU A 33 -16.19 -4.84 -1.02
CA LEU A 33 -17.02 -5.02 0.17
C LEU A 33 -17.92 -6.24 -0.01
N THR A 34 -17.73 -7.24 0.85
CA THR A 34 -18.58 -8.43 0.93
C THR A 34 -19.66 -8.20 1.98
N LEU A 35 -20.92 -8.27 1.59
CA LEU A 35 -22.05 -8.24 2.51
C LEU A 35 -22.31 -9.65 3.07
N LEU A 36 -22.43 -9.76 4.39
CA LEU A 36 -22.57 -11.03 5.09
C LEU A 36 -23.93 -11.09 5.80
N PRO A 37 -24.41 -12.30 6.14
CA PRO A 37 -25.62 -12.46 6.95
C PRO A 37 -25.56 -11.68 8.27
N PHE A 38 -26.73 -11.36 8.82
CA PHE A 38 -26.88 -10.66 10.11
C PHE A 38 -26.29 -9.24 10.14
N GLY A 39 -26.31 -8.55 9.00
CA GLY A 39 -25.85 -7.16 8.89
C GLY A 39 -24.33 -6.99 9.04
N ARG A 40 -23.57 -8.09 8.94
CA ARG A 40 -22.11 -8.06 8.96
C ARG A 40 -21.59 -7.72 7.56
N SER A 41 -20.35 -7.23 7.51
CA SER A 41 -19.64 -7.04 6.26
C SER A 41 -18.15 -7.34 6.43
N ARG A 42 -17.48 -7.61 5.31
CA ARG A 42 -16.03 -7.77 5.25
C ARG A 42 -15.47 -6.90 4.14
N LEU A 43 -14.51 -6.06 4.49
CA LEU A 43 -13.78 -5.23 3.54
C LEU A 43 -12.50 -5.96 3.11
N HIS A 44 -12.23 -5.94 1.82
CA HIS A 44 -11.00 -6.46 1.21
C HIS A 44 -10.27 -5.26 0.60
N VAL A 45 -9.00 -5.06 0.99
CA VAL A 45 -8.19 -3.92 0.55
C VAL A 45 -6.89 -4.47 -0.03
N ASP A 46 -6.72 -4.29 -1.34
CA ASP A 46 -5.49 -4.64 -2.05
C ASP A 46 -4.78 -3.34 -2.43
N LEU A 47 -3.53 -3.17 -1.99
CA LEU A 47 -2.68 -2.02 -2.33
C LEU A 47 -1.40 -2.53 -2.99
N ASP A 48 -1.08 -1.99 -4.16
CA ASP A 48 0.19 -2.27 -4.81
C ASP A 48 1.30 -1.48 -4.11
N MET A 49 2.41 -2.15 -3.81
CA MET A 49 3.53 -1.52 -3.11
C MET A 49 4.24 -0.43 -3.94
N LEU A 50 3.98 -0.35 -5.24
CA LEU A 50 4.40 0.79 -6.07
C LEU A 50 3.70 2.10 -5.66
N ALA A 51 2.43 2.02 -5.25
CA ALA A 51 1.63 3.19 -4.86
C ALA A 51 1.78 3.56 -3.39
N GLY A 52 2.11 2.61 -2.53
CA GLY A 52 2.37 2.88 -1.13
C GLY A 52 2.93 1.69 -0.39
N ASP A 53 3.76 1.95 0.61
CA ASP A 53 4.31 0.91 1.48
C ASP A 53 3.32 0.46 2.57
N ALA A 54 3.77 -0.45 3.44
CA ALA A 54 2.98 -0.95 4.57
C ALA A 54 2.59 0.16 5.58
N ILE A 55 3.38 1.23 5.70
CA ILE A 55 3.08 2.35 6.59
C ILE A 55 1.93 3.17 5.98
N SER A 56 1.98 3.44 4.68
CA SER A 56 0.90 4.09 3.94
C SER A 56 -0.41 3.31 4.04
N LEU A 57 -0.38 1.99 3.89
CA LEU A 57 -1.58 1.15 4.08
C LEU A 57 -2.15 1.29 5.49
N ARG A 58 -1.30 1.32 6.52
CA ARG A 58 -1.74 1.50 7.90
C ARG A 58 -2.44 2.84 8.12
N VAL A 59 -1.95 3.91 7.50
CA VAL A 59 -2.59 5.23 7.55
C VAL A 59 -3.98 5.18 6.90
N ILE A 60 -4.08 4.62 5.68
CA ILE A 60 -5.35 4.45 4.96
C ILE A 60 -6.38 3.69 5.81
N LEU A 61 -5.99 2.58 6.43
CA LEU A 61 -6.89 1.77 7.27
C LEU A 61 -7.29 2.48 8.56
N ALA A 62 -6.42 3.31 9.15
CA ALA A 62 -6.73 4.09 10.34
C ALA A 62 -7.74 5.20 10.03
N ASP A 63 -7.55 5.93 8.92
CA ASP A 63 -8.47 6.97 8.47
C ASP A 63 -9.84 6.38 8.11
N LEU A 64 -9.84 5.22 7.44
CA LEU A 64 -11.07 4.50 7.12
C LEU A 64 -11.84 4.08 8.38
N ARG A 65 -11.14 3.51 9.38
CA ARG A 65 -11.77 3.16 10.67
C ARG A 65 -12.44 4.39 11.29
N ASP A 66 -11.76 5.53 11.28
CA ASP A 66 -12.27 6.76 11.88
C ASP A 66 -13.51 7.29 11.16
N LEU A 67 -13.55 7.20 9.83
CA LEU A 67 -14.71 7.56 9.02
C LEU A 67 -15.89 6.58 9.17
N VAL A 68 -15.61 5.29 9.35
CA VAL A 68 -16.65 4.28 9.60
C VAL A 68 -17.29 4.50 10.99
N ALA A 69 -16.49 4.84 12.00
CA ALA A 69 -16.98 5.10 13.35
C ALA A 69 -17.70 6.45 13.48
N GLY A 70 -17.29 7.45 12.69
CA GLY A 70 -17.88 8.78 12.69
C GLY A 70 -17.99 9.33 11.27
N PRO A 71 -19.09 9.03 10.55
CA PRO A 71 -19.32 9.59 9.23
C PRO A 71 -19.29 11.13 9.28
N GLY A 72 -18.46 11.75 8.44
CA GLY A 72 -18.27 13.20 8.40
C GLY A 72 -17.23 13.76 9.39
N ARG A 73 -16.53 12.89 10.14
CA ARG A 73 -15.38 13.32 10.95
C ARG A 73 -14.30 13.90 10.01
N PRO A 74 -13.74 15.09 10.31
CA PRO A 74 -12.66 15.64 9.52
C PRO A 74 -11.40 14.78 9.70
N LEU A 75 -10.79 14.39 8.58
CA LEU A 75 -9.48 13.76 8.57
C LEU A 75 -8.36 14.82 8.58
N PRO A 76 -7.16 14.47 9.03
CA PRO A 76 -5.99 15.35 8.91
C PRO A 76 -5.80 15.80 7.45
N ALA A 77 -5.52 17.08 7.25
CA ALA A 77 -5.28 17.60 5.92
C ALA A 77 -3.97 17.04 5.35
N ILE A 78 -4.00 16.67 4.06
CA ILE A 78 -2.80 16.21 3.34
C ILE A 78 -2.04 17.45 2.88
N HIS A 79 -0.99 17.80 3.60
CA HIS A 79 -0.18 18.99 3.31
C HIS A 79 0.99 18.73 2.36
N ARG A 80 1.32 17.45 2.11
CA ARG A 80 2.39 17.06 1.19
C ARG A 80 1.87 16.02 0.22
N ASP A 81 1.95 16.38 -1.04
CA ASP A 81 1.71 15.48 -2.15
C ASP A 81 3.00 14.70 -2.49
N VAL A 82 2.86 13.40 -2.79
CA VAL A 82 3.99 12.51 -3.09
C VAL A 82 4.74 13.00 -4.33
N ARG A 83 4.02 13.42 -5.38
CA ARG A 83 4.66 13.94 -6.60
C ARG A 83 5.44 15.23 -6.31
N ALA A 84 4.88 16.14 -5.52
CA ALA A 84 5.59 17.35 -5.09
C ALA A 84 6.86 17.04 -4.28
N GLU A 85 6.80 16.10 -3.33
CA GLU A 85 7.99 15.69 -2.55
C GLU A 85 9.05 15.03 -3.44
N LEU A 86 8.65 14.18 -4.40
CA LEU A 86 9.57 13.57 -5.36
C LEU A 86 10.27 14.62 -6.23
N ALA A 87 9.53 15.60 -6.75
CA ALA A 87 10.11 16.71 -7.51
C ALA A 87 11.07 17.54 -6.66
N ALA A 88 10.69 17.86 -5.42
CA ALA A 88 11.54 18.59 -4.49
C ALA A 88 12.79 17.78 -4.10
N ARG A 89 12.70 16.45 -3.97
CA ARG A 89 13.85 15.57 -3.74
C ARG A 89 14.80 15.56 -4.92
N ALA A 90 14.28 15.46 -6.15
CA ALA A 90 15.09 15.52 -7.36
C ALA A 90 15.83 16.86 -7.48
N ALA A 91 15.15 17.98 -7.18
CA ALA A 91 15.78 19.31 -7.19
C ALA A 91 16.87 19.50 -6.11
N ARG A 92 16.76 18.78 -4.99
CA ARG A 92 17.74 18.77 -3.90
C ARG A 92 18.81 17.69 -4.06
N ALA A 93 18.72 16.86 -5.10
CA ALA A 93 19.63 15.74 -5.29
C ALA A 93 21.05 16.27 -5.54
N ASP A 94 21.93 15.99 -4.59
CA ASP A 94 23.33 16.34 -4.66
C ASP A 94 24.08 15.22 -5.40
N ALA A 95 24.52 15.50 -6.62
CA ALA A 95 25.23 14.54 -7.46
C ALA A 95 26.50 14.00 -6.77
N SER A 96 27.11 14.79 -5.87
CA SER A 96 28.30 14.34 -5.12
C SER A 96 27.97 13.24 -4.12
N ARG A 97 26.90 13.39 -3.32
CA ARG A 97 26.42 12.38 -2.36
C ARG A 97 25.98 11.10 -3.07
N ALA A 98 25.24 11.23 -4.18
CA ALA A 98 24.85 10.07 -4.98
C ALA A 98 26.07 9.29 -5.50
N SER A 99 27.14 9.99 -5.88
CA SER A 99 28.41 9.36 -6.30
C SER A 99 29.17 8.70 -5.14
N GLU A 100 29.13 9.28 -3.93
CA GLU A 100 29.76 8.71 -2.74
C GLU A 100 29.04 7.43 -2.29
N ASP A 101 27.71 7.45 -2.20
CA ASP A 101 26.89 6.28 -1.89
C ASP A 101 27.14 5.16 -2.92
N ALA A 102 27.15 5.51 -4.21
CA ALA A 102 27.41 4.56 -5.29
C ALA A 102 28.83 3.97 -5.24
N ARG A 103 29.84 4.73 -4.78
CA ARG A 103 31.20 4.21 -4.57
C ARG A 103 31.22 3.22 -3.40
N TRP A 104 30.66 3.63 -2.27
CA TRP A 104 30.61 2.81 -1.06
C TRP A 104 29.91 1.46 -1.30
N TRP A 105 28.78 1.45 -2.01
CA TRP A 105 28.08 0.21 -2.35
C TRP A 105 28.89 -0.65 -3.32
N ARG A 106 29.54 -0.07 -4.34
CA ARG A 106 30.38 -0.83 -5.28
C ARG A 106 31.56 -1.54 -4.61
N GLU A 107 32.17 -0.91 -3.62
CA GLU A 107 33.28 -1.50 -2.86
C GLU A 107 32.81 -2.64 -1.96
N ARG A 108 31.58 -2.59 -1.41
CA ARG A 108 31.07 -3.59 -0.46
C ARG A 108 30.35 -4.77 -1.08
N VAL A 109 29.72 -4.61 -2.24
CA VAL A 109 28.94 -5.68 -2.90
C VAL A 109 29.76 -6.97 -3.11
N PRO A 110 31.04 -6.92 -3.54
CA PRO A 110 31.85 -8.12 -3.72
C PRO A 110 32.11 -8.91 -2.43
N ASP A 111 32.10 -8.25 -1.26
CA ASP A 111 32.38 -8.85 0.04
C ASP A 111 31.11 -9.35 0.75
N LEU A 112 29.93 -9.12 0.18
CA LEU A 112 28.70 -9.63 0.72
C LEU A 112 28.67 -11.17 0.58
N PRO A 113 28.24 -11.90 1.61
CA PRO A 113 28.10 -13.34 1.50
C PRO A 113 27.17 -13.68 0.34
N ALA A 114 27.56 -14.65 -0.48
CA ALA A 114 26.62 -15.29 -1.38
C ALA A 114 25.53 -15.93 -0.52
N GLY A 115 24.29 -15.52 -0.71
CA GLY A 115 23.13 -16.10 -0.04
C GLY A 115 22.98 -17.59 -0.32
#